data_AF-A0A938Z455-F1
#
_entry.id   AF-A0A938Z455-F1
#
_cell.length_a   1.000
_cell.length_b   1.000
_cell.length_c   1.000
_cell.angle_alpha   90.00
_cell.angle_beta   90.00
_cell.angle_gamma   90.00
#
_symmetry.space_group_name_H-M   'P 1'
#
loop_
_entity.id
_entity.type
_entity.pdbx_description
1 polymer ?
#
loop_
_entity_poly.entity_id
_entity_poly.type
_entity_poly.pdbx_seq_one_letter_code
_entity_poly.pdbx_strand_id
1 'polypeptide(L)'
;MIPRCLAYLATAQNFQISKRKVAKGTKVIEAAPVDLSRVEILAPSIGTQQKVVDILDRFDSLMASLSDGLSAEIEARNQQYEYYRDRLLDFPRKAIGTE
;
A
#
# COMPACT_ATOMS: atom_id res chain seq x y z
N MET A 1 20.21 -2.44 16.65
CA MET A 1 18.80 -2.46 16.21
C MET A 1 18.77 -2.76 14.73
N ILE A 2 17.98 -3.73 14.28
CA ILE A 2 17.90 -4.10 12.86
C ILE A 2 17.20 -2.97 12.07
N PRO A 3 17.77 -2.44 10.96
CA PRO A 3 17.18 -1.32 10.21
C PRO A 3 15.76 -1.58 9.73
N ARG A 4 15.48 -2.81 9.27
CA ARG A 4 14.14 -3.22 8.82
C ARG A 4 13.11 -3.18 9.95
N CYS A 5 13.50 -3.62 11.16
CA CYS A 5 12.65 -3.54 12.35
C CYS A 5 12.37 -2.08 12.74
N LEU A 6 13.36 -1.19 12.63
CA LEU A 6 13.16 0.25 12.85
C LEU A 6 12.15 0.83 11.85
N ALA A 7 12.21 0.44 10.57
CA ALA A 7 11.23 0.87 9.57
C ALA A 7 9.80 0.45 9.96
N TYR A 8 9.62 -0.80 10.39
CA TYR A 8 8.32 -1.28 10.89
C TYR A 8 7.87 -0.59 12.19
N LEU A 9 8.78 -0.28 13.10
CA LEU A 9 8.43 0.47 14.32
C LEU A 9 8.08 1.92 14.01
N ALA A 10 8.69 2.53 12.98
CA ALA A 10 8.37 3.88 12.56
C ALA A 10 6.96 3.98 11.95
N THR A 11 6.43 2.91 11.37
CA THR A 11 5.04 2.88 10.87
C THR A 11 4.02 2.56 11.96
N ALA A 12 4.45 2.00 13.09
CA ALA A 12 3.56 1.63 14.18
C ALA A 12 2.81 2.83 14.78
N GLN A 13 1.55 2.60 15.14
CA GLN A 13 0.63 3.66 15.58
C GLN A 13 1.11 4.36 16.86
N ASN A 14 1.68 3.61 17.80
CA ASN A 14 2.26 4.13 19.02
C ASN A 14 3.38 5.15 18.74
N PHE A 15 4.29 4.85 17.82
CA PHE A 15 5.33 5.78 17.40
C PHE A 15 4.74 7.04 16.75
N GLN A 16 3.75 6.87 15.87
CA GLN A 16 3.08 8.00 15.22
C GLN A 16 2.35 8.90 16.21
N ILE A 17 1.71 8.33 17.24
CA ILE A 17 1.07 9.08 18.33
C ILE A 17 2.11 9.88 19.11
N SER A 18 3.22 9.25 19.51
CA SER A 18 4.30 9.93 20.24
C SER A 18 4.96 11.03 19.40
N LYS A 19 5.16 10.78 18.09
CA LYS A 19 5.67 11.79 17.15
C LYS A 19 4.72 12.99 17.03
N ARG A 20 3.40 12.77 16.97
CA ARG A 20 2.42 13.86 16.92
C ARG A 20 2.40 14.72 18.18
N LYS A 21 2.66 14.14 19.35
CA LYS A 21 2.74 14.90 20.62
C LYS A 21 3.90 15.89 20.65
N VAL A 22 5.01 15.56 19.99
CA VAL A 22 6.21 16.41 19.95
C VAL A 22 6.23 17.35 18.74
N ALA A 23 5.36 17.12 17.76
CA ALA A 23 5.25 17.95 16.58
C ALA A 23 4.59 19.30 16.92
N LYS A 24 5.12 20.38 16.34
CA LYS A 24 4.68 21.77 16.58
C LYS A 24 4.35 22.44 15.24
N GLY A 25 3.46 23.42 15.28
CA GLY A 25 3.06 24.23 14.12
C GLY A 25 1.57 24.11 13.77
N THR A 26 0.99 25.22 13.30
CA THR A 26 -0.46 25.34 13.03
C THR A 26 -0.83 25.16 11.56
N LYS A 27 0.09 25.51 10.64
CA LYS A 27 -0.10 25.35 9.17
C LYS A 27 0.73 24.22 8.57
N VAL A 28 1.96 24.05 9.06
CA VAL A 28 2.84 22.93 8.74
C VAL A 28 3.21 22.29 10.07
N ILE A 29 2.83 21.04 10.27
CA ILE A 29 3.13 20.28 11.47
C ILE A 29 4.51 19.63 11.25
N GLU A 30 5.52 20.14 11.96
CA GLU A 30 6.89 19.65 11.86
C GLU A 30 7.39 19.17 13.22
N ALA A 31 8.19 18.11 13.22
CA ALA A 31 8.89 17.65 14.40
C ALA A 31 10.38 17.95 14.22
N ALA A 32 10.89 18.94 14.94
CA ALA A 32 12.31 19.30 14.91
C ALA A 32 13.18 18.11 15.39
N PRO A 33 14.43 17.95 14.91
CA PRO A 33 15.31 16.84 15.30
C PRO A 33 15.50 16.71 16.82
N VAL A 34 15.56 17.85 17.53
CA VAL A 34 15.68 17.92 19.00
C VAL A 34 14.41 17.42 19.71
N ASP A 35 13.25 17.62 19.11
CA ASP A 35 11.99 17.14 19.65
C ASP A 35 11.79 15.64 19.32
N LEU A 36 12.32 15.17 18.19
CA LEU A 36 12.30 13.75 17.79
C LEU A 36 13.13 12.85 18.71
N SER A 37 14.24 13.34 19.26
CA SER A 37 15.04 12.56 20.23
C SER A 37 14.29 12.31 21.55
N ARG A 38 13.18 13.01 21.80
CA ARG A 38 12.30 12.80 22.97
C ARG A 38 11.27 11.69 22.73
N VAL A 39 11.14 11.18 21.50
CA VAL A 39 10.24 10.08 21.18
C VAL A 39 10.91 8.78 21.61
N GLU A 40 10.41 8.22 22.71
CA GLU A 40 10.87 6.93 23.20
C GLU A 40 10.35 5.79 22.32
N ILE A 41 11.26 4.93 21.87
CA ILE A 41 10.95 3.70 21.16
C ILE A 41 11.39 2.53 22.03
N LEU A 42 10.45 1.66 22.39
CA LEU A 42 10.80 0.40 23.04
C LEU A 42 11.49 -0.50 22.04
N ALA A 43 12.82 -0.63 22.15
CA ALA A 43 13.60 -1.53 21.33
C ALA A 43 13.57 -2.94 21.95
N PRO A 44 12.92 -3.93 21.32
CA PRO A 44 12.89 -5.30 21.84
C PRO A 44 14.26 -5.98 21.67
N SER A 45 14.45 -7.17 22.27
CA SER A 45 15.68 -7.95 22.11
C SER A 45 15.95 -8.32 20.65
N ILE A 46 17.21 -8.55 20.28
CA ILE A 46 17.61 -8.85 18.89
C ILE A 46 16.87 -10.06 18.31
N GLY A 47 16.70 -11.13 19.11
CA GLY A 47 15.95 -12.31 18.66
C GLY A 47 14.49 -12.01 18.35
N THR A 48 13.85 -11.11 19.09
CA THR A 48 12.49 -10.64 18.80
C THR A 48 12.47 -9.74 17.57
N GLN A 49 13.48 -8.87 17.39
CA GLN A 49 13.59 -8.03 16.20
C GLN A 49 13.65 -8.88 14.91
N GLN A 50 14.45 -9.95 14.91
CA GLN A 50 14.54 -10.89 13.78
C GLN A 50 13.20 -11.56 13.49
N LYS A 51 12.54 -12.12 14.50
CA LYS A 51 11.22 -12.75 14.32
C LYS A 51 10.19 -11.78 13.75
N VAL A 52 10.16 -10.55 14.24
CA VAL A 52 9.24 -9.52 13.74
C VAL A 52 9.54 -9.20 12.27
N VAL A 53 10.81 -9.02 11.92
CA VAL A 53 11.23 -8.76 10.54
C VAL A 53 10.86 -9.92 9.62
N ASP A 54 11.18 -11.16 10.01
CA ASP A 54 10.89 -12.35 9.20
C ASP A 54 9.39 -12.52 8.91
N ILE A 55 8.55 -12.22 9.91
CA ILE A 55 7.09 -12.30 9.74
C ILE A 55 6.60 -11.17 8.83
N LEU A 56 6.98 -9.92 9.11
CA LEU A 56 6.47 -8.77 8.37
C LEU A 56 6.97 -8.73 6.92
N ASP A 57 8.23 -9.12 6.66
CA ASP A 57 8.76 -9.18 5.29
C ASP A 57 8.02 -10.24 4.45
N ARG A 58 7.61 -11.36 5.06
CA ARG A 58 6.77 -12.37 4.37
C ARG A 58 5.39 -11.83 4.04
N PHE A 59 4.76 -11.08 4.95
CA PHE A 59 3.47 -10.45 4.69
C PHE A 59 3.58 -9.39 3.61
N ASP A 60 4.59 -8.52 3.65
CA ASP A 60 4.80 -7.49 2.63
C ASP A 60 4.98 -8.12 1.24
N SER A 61 5.77 -9.19 1.16
CA SER A 61 5.99 -9.92 -0.09
C SER A 61 4.70 -10.55 -0.64
N LEU A 62 3.90 -11.18 0.24
CA LEU A 62 2.62 -11.77 -0.14
C LEU A 62 1.62 -10.70 -0.61
N MET A 63 1.54 -9.58 0.10
CA MET A 63 0.63 -8.48 -0.24
C MET A 63 1.04 -7.79 -1.54
N ALA A 64 2.33 -7.61 -1.79
CA ALA A 64 2.83 -7.09 -3.06
C ALA A 64 2.43 -8.00 -4.23
N SER A 65 2.70 -9.31 -4.11
CA SER A 65 2.32 -10.28 -5.14
C SER A 65 0.80 -10.33 -5.38
N LEU A 66 0.00 -10.21 -4.33
CA LEU A 66 -1.46 -10.20 -4.45
C LEU A 66 -1.96 -8.92 -5.12
N SER A 67 -1.40 -7.77 -4.74
CA SER A 67 -1.75 -6.48 -5.35
C SER A 67 -1.47 -6.49 -6.86
N ASP A 68 -0.29 -6.99 -7.25
CA ASP A 68 0.10 -7.09 -8.66
C ASP A 68 -0.83 -8.05 -9.41
N GLY A 69 -1.12 -9.22 -8.83
CA GLY A 69 -2.03 -10.20 -9.43
C GLY A 69 -3.46 -9.66 -9.59
N LEU A 70 -3.96 -8.91 -8.60
CA LEU A 70 -5.29 -8.30 -8.66
C LEU A 70 -5.37 -7.21 -9.73
N SER A 71 -4.34 -6.36 -9.83
CA SER A 71 -4.27 -5.33 -10.88
C SER A 71 -4.28 -5.97 -12.27
N ALA A 72 -3.49 -7.03 -12.48
CA ALA A 72 -3.46 -7.76 -13.74
C ALA A 72 -4.81 -8.43 -14.09
N GLU A 73 -5.47 -9.04 -13.11
CA GLU A 73 -6.80 -9.66 -13.31
C GLU A 73 -7.87 -8.61 -13.66
N ILE A 74 -7.87 -7.45 -13.00
CA ILE A 74 -8.81 -6.37 -13.30
C ILE A 74 -8.61 -5.88 -14.74
N GLU A 75 -7.37 -5.70 -15.17
CA GLU A 75 -7.06 -5.28 -16.54
C GLU A 75 -7.55 -6.31 -17.56
N ALA A 76 -7.23 -7.60 -17.35
CA ALA A 76 -7.70 -8.68 -18.21
C ALA A 76 -9.23 -8.75 -18.28
N ARG A 77 -9.91 -8.51 -17.16
CA ARG A 77 -11.38 -8.49 -17.10
C ARG A 77 -12.00 -7.30 -17.81
N ASN A 78 -11.37 -6.13 -17.75
CA ASN A 78 -11.82 -4.96 -18.50
C ASN A 78 -11.69 -5.19 -20.00
N GLN A 79 -10.56 -5.73 -20.47
CA GLN A 79 -10.36 -6.08 -21.89
C GLN A 79 -11.39 -7.11 -22.36
N GLN A 80 -11.65 -8.14 -21.54
CA GLN A 80 -12.67 -9.14 -21.82
C GLN A 80 -14.05 -8.49 -21.94
N TYR A 81 -14.41 -7.61 -21.01
CA TYR A 81 -15.69 -6.91 -21.04
C TYR A 81 -15.85 -6.06 -22.31
N GLU A 82 -14.83 -5.29 -22.69
CA GLU A 82 -14.87 -4.45 -23.89
C GLU A 82 -15.07 -5.28 -25.16
N TYR A 83 -14.33 -6.39 -25.30
CA TYR A 83 -14.49 -7.29 -26.44
C TYR A 83 -15.92 -7.82 -26.59
N TYR A 84 -16.51 -8.30 -25.48
CA TYR A 84 -17.88 -8.82 -25.53
C TYR A 84 -18.93 -7.73 -25.68
N ARG A 85 -18.72 -6.55 -25.09
CA ARG A 85 -19.59 -5.37 -25.28
C ARG A 85 -19.65 -4.98 -26.75
N ASP A 86 -18.50 -4.82 -27.38
CA ASP A 86 -18.40 -4.38 -28.77
C ASP A 86 -19.00 -5.43 -29.72
N ARG A 87 -18.73 -6.72 -29.46
CA ARG A 87 -19.34 -7.82 -30.22
C ARG A 87 -20.87 -7.88 -30.08
N LEU A 88 -21.41 -7.63 -28.89
CA LEU A 88 -22.86 -7.66 -28.65
C LEU A 88 -23.57 -6.49 -29.34
N LEU A 89 -22.90 -5.36 -29.45
CA LEU A 89 -23.42 -4.14 -30.08
C LEU A 89 -23.10 -4.05 -31.59
N ASP A 90 -22.39 -5.03 -32.14
CA ASP A 90 -22.14 -5.17 -33.58
C ASP A 90 -23.36 -5.81 -34.26
N PHE A 91 -24.31 -4.95 -34.67
CA PHE A 91 -25.47 -5.38 -35.43
C PHE A 91 -25.20 -5.22 -36.93
N PRO A 92 -25.45 -6.25 -37.76
CA PRO A 92 -25.36 -6.11 -39.20
C PRO A 92 -26.37 -5.05 -39.68
N ARG A 93 -25.90 -4.04 -40.40
CA ARG A 93 -26.77 -3.02 -41.00
C ARG A 93 -27.72 -3.73 -41.98
N LYS A 94 -29.03 -3.63 -41.72
CA LYS A 94 -30.06 -4.08 -42.66
C LYS A 94 -29.82 -3.34 -43.98
N ALA A 95 -29.43 -4.08 -45.02
CA ALA A 95 -29.34 -3.52 -46.36
C ALA A 95 -30.73 -2.99 -46.74
N ILE A 96 -30.87 -1.68 -46.83
CA ILE A 96 -32.07 -1.03 -47.34
C ILE A 96 -32.03 -1.32 -48.84
N GLY A 97 -32.88 -2.23 -49.29
CA GLY A 97 -33.12 -2.42 -50.72
C GLY A 97 -33.66 -1.12 -51.29
N THR A 98 -32.84 -0.42 -52.05
CA THR A 98 -33.27 0.59 -53.02
C THR A 98 -34.01 -0.15 -54.12
N GLU A 99 -35.35 -0.08 -54.08
CA GLU A 99 -36.22 -0.19 -55.26
C GLU A 99 -36.62 1.23 -55.70
#